data_AF-R4MM41-F1
#
_entry.id   AF-R4MM41-F1
#
_cell.length_a   1.000
_cell.length_b   1.000
_cell.length_c   1.000
_cell.angle_alpha   90.00
_cell.angle_beta   90.00
_cell.angle_gamma   90.00
#
_symmetry.space_group_name_H-M   'P 1'
#
loop_
_entity.id
_entity.type
_entity.pdbx_description
1 polymer ?
#
loop_
_entity_poly.entity_id
_entity_poly.type
_entity_poly.pdbx_seq_one_letter_code
_entity_poly.pdbx_strand_id
1 'polypeptide(L)'
;MADFLTLSPEVNSARMYAGGGPGSLSAAAAAWDELAAELWLAAASFESVCSGLADRWWQGPSSRMMAAQAARHTGWLAAAATQAEGAASQAQTMALAYEAAFAATVHPARMRTAPSWRWLAGSNVFGQNTPAIAAAEAIYEQMWAQDVVAMLNYHAVASAVGARLRPWQQLLHELPRRLGGEHSDSTNTELANPSSTTTRITVPGASPVHAATLLPFIGRLLAARYAELNTAIGTNWFPGTTPEVVSYPATIGVLSGSLGAVDANQSIAIGQQMLHNEILAATASGQPVTVAGLSMGSMVIDRELAYLAIDPNAPPSSALTFVELAGPERGLAQTYLPVGTTIPIAGYTVGNAPESQYNTSVVYSQYDIWADPPDRPWNLLAGANALMGAAYFHDLTAYAAPQQGIEIAAVTSSLGGTTTTYMIPSPTLPLLLPLKQIGVPDWIVGGLNNVLKPLVDAGYSQYAPTAGPYFSHGNLVW
;
A
#
# COMPACT_ATOMS: atom_id res chain seq x y z
N MET A 1 6.57 12.57 -19.99
CA MET A 1 5.16 12.23 -20.25
C MET A 1 5.14 10.78 -20.75
N ALA A 2 4.46 9.87 -20.05
CA ALA A 2 4.47 8.43 -20.35
C ALA A 2 3.64 8.09 -21.61
N ASP A 3 4.31 8.04 -22.77
CA ASP A 3 3.71 7.76 -24.09
C ASP A 3 3.28 6.29 -24.24
N PHE A 4 3.94 5.37 -23.55
CA PHE A 4 3.69 3.93 -23.57
C PHE A 4 2.25 3.52 -23.22
N LEU A 5 1.46 4.40 -22.59
CA LEU A 5 0.05 4.11 -22.27
C LEU A 5 -0.89 4.13 -23.46
N THR A 6 -0.50 4.77 -24.57
CA THR A 6 -1.34 4.88 -25.76
C THR A 6 -0.74 4.13 -26.96
N LEU A 7 0.41 3.49 -26.76
CA LEU A 7 1.09 2.72 -27.79
C LEU A 7 0.56 1.29 -27.81
N SER A 8 0.52 0.69 -28.99
CA SER A 8 0.09 -0.70 -29.16
C SER A 8 1.08 -1.67 -28.47
N PRO A 9 0.65 -2.91 -28.13
CA PRO A 9 1.54 -3.90 -27.52
C PRO A 9 2.79 -4.13 -28.36
N GLU A 10 2.67 -4.16 -29.69
CA GLU A 10 3.80 -4.36 -30.59
C GLU A 10 4.89 -3.29 -30.41
N VAL A 11 4.49 -2.04 -30.18
CA VAL A 11 5.43 -0.93 -30.00
C VAL A 11 6.05 -0.99 -28.61
N ASN A 12 5.26 -1.24 -27.56
CA ASN A 12 5.76 -1.33 -26.19
C ASN A 12 6.73 -2.50 -26.02
N SER A 13 6.38 -3.70 -26.51
CA SER A 13 7.31 -4.82 -26.46
C SER A 13 8.51 -4.61 -27.37
N ALA A 14 8.35 -4.09 -28.59
CA ALA A 14 9.51 -3.83 -29.45
C ALA A 14 10.52 -2.90 -28.77
N ARG A 15 10.06 -1.87 -28.05
CA ARG A 15 10.94 -0.97 -27.29
C ARG A 15 11.67 -1.68 -26.15
N MET A 16 10.98 -2.53 -25.38
CA MET A 16 11.58 -3.30 -24.29
C MET A 16 12.59 -4.33 -24.80
N TYR A 17 12.29 -5.03 -25.90
CA TYR A 17 13.13 -6.10 -26.45
C TYR A 17 14.26 -5.61 -27.37
N ALA A 18 14.23 -4.37 -27.85
CA ALA A 18 15.29 -3.78 -28.68
C ALA A 18 16.42 -3.10 -27.87
N GLY A 19 16.25 -2.93 -26.55
CA GLY A 19 17.21 -2.26 -25.69
C GLY A 19 18.53 -3.02 -25.48
N GLY A 20 19.58 -2.31 -25.08
CA GLY A 20 20.92 -2.88 -24.80
C GLY A 20 21.03 -3.71 -23.51
N GLY A 21 19.92 -3.93 -22.80
CA GLY A 21 19.89 -4.65 -21.53
C GLY A 21 20.35 -3.81 -20.32
N PRO A 22 20.33 -4.41 -19.11
CA PRO A 22 20.67 -3.73 -17.86
C PRO A 22 22.20 -3.63 -17.61
N GLY A 23 23.03 -4.23 -18.47
CA GLY A 23 24.46 -4.42 -18.20
C GLY A 23 25.24 -3.14 -17.95
N SER A 24 24.90 -2.03 -18.62
CA SER A 24 25.54 -0.72 -18.36
C SER A 24 25.17 -0.14 -16.98
N LEU A 25 23.96 -0.40 -16.48
CA LEU A 25 23.53 0.00 -15.14
C LEU A 25 24.23 -0.85 -14.07
N SER A 26 24.36 -2.15 -14.29
CA SER A 26 25.11 -3.04 -13.38
C SER A 26 26.59 -2.69 -13.33
N ALA A 27 27.19 -2.33 -14.49
CA ALA A 27 28.58 -1.85 -14.53
C ALA A 27 28.75 -0.50 -13.81
N ALA A 28 27.77 0.41 -13.95
CA ALA A 28 27.77 1.67 -13.22
C ALA A 28 27.64 1.45 -11.70
N ALA A 29 26.80 0.52 -11.25
CA ALA A 29 26.69 0.16 -9.85
C ALA A 29 28.03 -0.31 -9.27
N ALA A 30 28.70 -1.25 -9.95
CA ALA A 30 30.01 -1.74 -9.55
C ALA A 30 31.09 -0.63 -9.48
N ALA A 31 31.09 0.29 -10.44
CA ALA A 31 32.03 1.42 -10.44
C ALA A 31 31.76 2.41 -9.29
N TRP A 32 30.49 2.63 -8.91
CA TRP A 32 30.13 3.46 -7.76
C TRP A 32 30.51 2.79 -6.43
N ASP A 33 30.34 1.48 -6.30
CA ASP A 33 30.81 0.71 -5.14
C ASP A 33 32.34 0.75 -5.00
N GLU A 34 33.08 0.62 -6.10
CA GLU A 34 34.54 0.73 -6.11
C GLU A 34 34.98 2.14 -5.68
N LEU A 35 34.33 3.19 -6.18
CA LEU A 35 34.60 4.56 -5.74
C LEU A 35 34.31 4.76 -4.25
N ALA A 36 33.23 4.19 -3.73
CA ALA A 36 32.92 4.25 -2.30
C ALA A 36 34.03 3.59 -1.46
N ALA A 37 34.51 2.42 -1.88
CA ALA A 37 35.59 1.71 -1.20
C ALA A 37 36.89 2.53 -1.18
N GLU A 38 37.27 3.14 -2.31
CA GLU A 38 38.45 4.01 -2.40
C GLU A 38 38.32 5.26 -1.52
N LEU A 39 37.12 5.85 -1.42
CA LEU A 39 36.87 7.00 -0.55
C LEU A 39 36.96 6.64 0.94
N TRP A 40 36.44 5.48 1.34
CA TRP A 40 36.60 4.96 2.70
C TRP A 40 38.07 4.66 3.04
N LEU A 41 38.81 4.04 2.11
CA LEU A 41 40.25 3.78 2.27
C LEU A 41 41.04 5.09 2.39
N ALA A 42 40.72 6.10 1.57
CA ALA A 42 41.33 7.42 1.65
C ALA A 42 41.04 8.10 3.00
N ALA A 43 39.81 8.02 3.50
CA ALA A 43 39.44 8.56 4.81
C ALA A 43 40.25 7.91 5.95
N ALA A 44 40.32 6.58 5.96
CA ALA A 44 41.05 5.82 6.96
C ALA A 44 42.58 6.07 6.89
N SER A 45 43.13 6.16 5.69
CA SER A 45 44.55 6.49 5.48
C SER A 45 44.89 7.88 6.01
N PHE A 46 44.05 8.88 5.71
CA PHE A 46 44.26 10.25 6.14
C PHE A 46 44.13 10.39 7.67
N GLU A 47 43.13 9.73 8.28
CA GLU A 47 42.98 9.68 9.74
C GLU A 47 44.20 9.02 10.42
N SER A 48 44.71 7.93 9.86
CA SER A 48 45.89 7.22 10.38
C SER A 48 47.15 8.07 10.36
N VAL A 49 47.41 8.80 9.26
CA VAL A 49 48.56 9.70 9.15
C VAL A 49 48.45 10.88 10.11
N CYS A 50 47.26 11.50 10.21
CA CYS A 50 47.05 12.64 11.09
C CYS A 50 47.14 12.28 12.58
N SER A 51 46.56 11.16 13.00
CA SER A 51 46.69 10.65 14.38
C SER A 51 48.13 10.28 14.71
N GLY A 52 48.82 9.56 13.82
CA GLY A 52 50.22 9.20 14.00
C GLY A 52 51.17 10.41 14.17
N LEU A 53 50.88 11.52 13.49
CA LEU A 53 51.63 12.77 13.62
C LEU A 53 51.31 13.53 14.91
N ALA A 54 50.01 13.64 15.25
CA ALA A 54 49.52 14.39 16.42
C ALA A 54 49.86 13.70 17.75
N ASP A 55 49.84 12.37 17.80
CA ASP A 55 50.06 11.61 19.02
C ASP A 55 51.54 11.52 19.43
N ARG A 56 52.46 11.65 18.46
CA ARG A 56 53.88 11.33 18.68
C ARG A 56 54.82 12.53 18.71
N TRP A 57 54.76 13.42 17.72
CA TRP A 57 55.86 14.36 17.45
C TRP A 57 55.44 15.83 17.45
N TRP A 58 54.18 16.13 17.13
CA TRP A 58 53.70 17.50 17.02
C TRP A 58 52.51 17.72 17.95
N GLN A 59 52.78 18.30 19.12
CA GLN A 59 51.79 18.58 20.15
C GLN A 59 51.63 20.08 20.40
N GLY A 60 50.45 20.50 20.86
CA GLY A 60 50.14 21.89 21.19
C GLY A 60 48.89 22.45 20.48
N PRO A 61 48.56 23.74 20.68
CA PRO A 61 47.35 24.36 20.12
C PRO A 61 47.24 24.25 18.60
N SER A 62 48.32 24.48 17.85
CA SER A 62 48.32 24.40 16.38
C SER A 62 48.12 22.98 15.86
N SER A 63 48.68 21.97 16.53
CA SER A 63 48.47 20.56 16.20
C SER A 63 47.00 20.15 16.41
N ARG A 64 46.37 20.58 17.51
CA ARG A 64 44.94 20.35 17.76
C ARG A 64 44.04 21.00 16.71
N MET A 65 44.37 22.21 16.25
CA MET A 65 43.64 22.87 15.16
C MET A 65 43.77 22.11 13.84
N MET A 66 44.98 21.61 13.52
CA MET A 66 45.18 20.80 12.32
C MET A 66 44.45 19.46 12.42
N ALA A 67 44.47 18.79 13.57
CA ALA A 67 43.72 17.55 13.81
C ALA A 67 42.20 17.75 13.66
N ALA A 68 41.66 18.87 14.16
CA ALA A 68 40.26 19.23 13.97
C ALA A 68 39.91 19.46 12.49
N GLN A 69 40.81 20.11 11.73
CA GLN A 69 40.61 20.30 10.29
C GLN A 69 40.72 18.96 9.52
N ALA A 70 41.62 18.07 9.94
CA ALA A 70 41.75 16.74 9.37
C ALA A 70 40.49 15.89 9.59
N ALA A 71 39.91 15.93 10.79
CA ALA A 71 38.65 15.24 11.11
C ALA A 71 37.47 15.73 10.24
N ARG A 72 37.43 17.03 9.91
CA ARG A 72 36.43 17.56 8.96
C ARG A 72 36.63 17.00 7.55
N HIS A 73 37.88 16.82 7.12
CA HIS A 73 38.20 16.27 5.81
C HIS A 73 37.88 14.77 5.72
N THR A 74 38.20 13.98 6.75
CA THR A 74 37.84 12.56 6.81
C THR A 74 36.33 12.36 6.87
N GLY A 75 35.61 13.21 7.63
CA GLY A 75 34.15 13.22 7.64
C GLY A 75 33.53 13.58 6.28
N TRP A 76 34.18 14.44 5.49
CA TRP A 76 33.77 14.73 4.12
C TRP A 76 33.95 13.51 3.19
N LEU A 77 35.09 12.83 3.28
CA LEU A 77 35.38 11.62 2.49
C LEU A 77 34.40 10.49 2.83
N ALA A 78 34.11 10.28 4.12
CA ALA A 78 33.11 9.32 4.59
C ALA A 78 31.71 9.61 4.04
N ALA A 79 31.27 10.87 4.08
CA ALA A 79 29.97 11.25 3.55
C ALA A 79 29.88 11.11 2.01
N ALA A 80 30.97 11.38 1.30
CA ALA A 80 31.07 11.13 -0.14
C ALA A 80 30.99 9.62 -0.45
N ALA A 81 31.63 8.77 0.36
CA ALA A 81 31.57 7.31 0.22
C ALA A 81 30.14 6.79 0.39
N THR A 82 29.43 7.20 1.45
CA THR A 82 28.02 6.82 1.67
C THR A 82 27.10 7.27 0.52
N GLN A 83 27.39 8.41 -0.11
CA GLN A 83 26.62 8.83 -1.27
C GLN A 83 26.91 7.97 -2.51
N ALA A 84 28.17 7.57 -2.71
CA ALA A 84 28.54 6.66 -3.79
C ALA A 84 27.87 5.28 -3.63
N GLU A 85 27.82 4.73 -2.40
CA GLU A 85 27.04 3.52 -2.08
C GLU A 85 25.54 3.70 -2.41
N GLY A 86 24.97 4.86 -2.07
CA GLY A 86 23.60 5.20 -2.41
C GLY A 86 23.35 5.23 -3.93
N ALA A 87 24.30 5.76 -4.71
CA ALA A 87 24.22 5.79 -6.17
C ALA A 87 24.36 4.39 -6.79
N ALA A 88 25.25 3.54 -6.25
CA ALA A 88 25.38 2.15 -6.64
C ALA A 88 24.07 1.37 -6.42
N SER A 89 23.48 1.51 -5.23
CA SER A 89 22.18 0.92 -4.89
C SER A 89 21.05 1.37 -5.83
N GLN A 90 21.00 2.67 -6.16
CA GLN A 90 20.03 3.19 -7.13
C GLN A 90 20.23 2.60 -8.54
N ALA A 91 21.48 2.47 -9.00
CA ALA A 91 21.78 1.88 -10.30
C ALA A 91 21.40 0.39 -10.37
N GLN A 92 21.68 -0.37 -9.32
CA GLN A 92 21.28 -1.77 -9.20
C GLN A 92 19.76 -1.93 -9.17
N THR A 93 19.06 -1.04 -8.44
CA THR A 93 17.59 -1.01 -8.41
C THR A 93 16.99 -0.80 -9.80
N MET A 94 17.60 0.06 -10.61
CA MET A 94 17.18 0.28 -12.00
C MET A 94 17.48 -0.90 -12.93
N ALA A 95 18.61 -1.58 -12.75
CA ALA A 95 18.94 -2.79 -13.49
C ALA A 95 17.89 -3.89 -13.26
N LEU A 96 17.54 -4.13 -11.98
CA LEU A 96 16.52 -5.10 -11.60
C LEU A 96 15.12 -4.70 -12.11
N ALA A 97 14.79 -3.40 -12.07
CA ALA A 97 13.52 -2.90 -12.60
C ALA A 97 13.39 -3.13 -14.11
N TYR A 98 14.49 -2.98 -14.86
CA TYR A 98 14.52 -3.30 -16.29
C TYR A 98 14.30 -4.81 -16.52
N GLU A 99 14.99 -5.67 -15.77
CA GLU A 99 14.85 -7.13 -15.91
C GLU A 99 13.42 -7.59 -15.60
N ALA A 100 12.81 -7.05 -14.54
CA ALA A 100 11.42 -7.33 -14.18
C ALA A 100 10.45 -6.87 -15.28
N ALA A 101 10.66 -5.66 -15.83
CA ALA A 101 9.84 -5.15 -16.92
C ALA A 101 10.00 -5.99 -18.19
N PHE A 102 11.23 -6.39 -18.53
CA PHE A 102 11.53 -7.25 -19.66
C PHE A 102 10.87 -8.64 -19.54
N ALA A 103 10.87 -9.23 -18.34
CA ALA A 103 10.22 -10.51 -18.08
C ALA A 103 8.68 -10.42 -18.10
N ALA A 104 8.12 -9.31 -17.63
CA ALA A 104 6.67 -9.09 -17.58
C ALA A 104 6.05 -8.69 -18.93
N THR A 105 6.85 -8.08 -19.82
CA THR A 105 6.41 -7.63 -21.15
C THR A 105 6.11 -8.83 -22.07
N VAL A 106 5.08 -8.71 -22.90
CA VAL A 106 4.67 -9.74 -23.86
C VAL A 106 5.79 -9.98 -24.87
N HIS A 107 6.21 -11.24 -25.00
CA HIS A 107 7.23 -11.59 -25.98
C HIS A 107 6.70 -11.40 -27.43
N PRO A 108 7.43 -10.74 -28.35
CA PRO A 108 6.97 -10.47 -29.71
C PRO A 108 6.52 -11.70 -30.51
N ALA A 109 7.08 -12.89 -30.21
CA ALA A 109 6.65 -14.14 -30.83
C ALA A 109 5.20 -14.52 -30.49
N ARG A 110 4.69 -14.19 -29.29
CA ARG A 110 3.31 -14.48 -28.88
C ARG A 110 2.29 -13.67 -29.70
N MET A 111 2.63 -12.43 -30.04
CA MET A 111 1.78 -11.58 -30.87
C MET A 111 1.65 -12.07 -32.30
N ARG A 112 2.70 -12.70 -32.84
CA ARG A 112 2.67 -13.34 -34.17
C ARG A 112 1.73 -14.54 -34.24
N THR A 113 1.42 -15.17 -33.11
CA THR A 113 0.58 -16.38 -33.02
C THR A 113 -0.85 -16.09 -32.54
N ALA A 114 -1.18 -14.84 -32.22
CA ALA A 114 -2.55 -14.46 -31.87
C ALA A 114 -3.52 -14.76 -33.04
N PRO A 115 -4.78 -15.19 -32.77
CA PRO A 115 -5.72 -15.55 -33.82
C PRO A 115 -5.88 -14.41 -34.83
N SER A 116 -5.66 -14.68 -36.12
CA SER A 116 -5.72 -13.64 -37.14
C SER A 116 -7.16 -13.13 -37.32
N TRP A 117 -7.48 -12.01 -36.67
CA TRP A 117 -8.76 -11.30 -36.82
C TRP A 117 -9.11 -11.06 -38.30
N ARG A 118 -8.10 -10.89 -39.16
CA ARG A 118 -8.27 -10.68 -40.61
C ARG A 118 -9.02 -11.81 -41.31
N TRP A 119 -8.75 -13.06 -40.94
CA TRP A 119 -9.46 -14.21 -41.51
C TRP A 119 -10.87 -14.33 -40.93
N LEU A 120 -11.03 -14.10 -39.62
CA LEU A 120 -12.33 -14.12 -38.94
C LEU A 120 -13.27 -13.04 -39.48
N ALA A 121 -12.77 -11.82 -39.66
CA ALA A 121 -13.50 -10.69 -40.24
C ALA A 121 -13.81 -10.92 -41.72
N GLY A 122 -12.83 -11.42 -42.50
CA GLY A 122 -13.01 -11.71 -43.93
C GLY A 122 -14.04 -12.81 -44.21
N SER A 123 -14.28 -13.72 -43.25
CA SER A 123 -15.30 -14.77 -43.35
C SER A 123 -16.60 -14.43 -42.61
N ASN A 124 -16.73 -13.26 -41.97
CA ASN A 124 -17.89 -12.86 -41.14
C ASN A 124 -19.11 -12.36 -41.96
N VAL A 125 -19.40 -12.97 -43.11
CA VAL A 125 -20.40 -12.50 -44.09
C VAL A 125 -21.81 -12.35 -43.51
N PHE A 126 -22.18 -13.19 -42.53
CA PHE A 126 -23.49 -13.19 -41.87
C PHE A 126 -23.40 -12.87 -40.37
N GLY A 127 -22.25 -12.38 -39.88
CA GLY A 127 -22.04 -12.15 -38.44
C GLY A 127 -21.72 -13.43 -37.64
N GLN A 128 -21.48 -14.56 -38.30
CA GLN A 128 -21.27 -15.87 -37.67
C GLN A 128 -19.99 -15.98 -36.84
N ASN A 129 -18.99 -15.13 -37.10
CA ASN A 129 -17.72 -15.11 -36.39
C ASN A 129 -17.65 -14.03 -35.31
N THR A 130 -18.73 -13.27 -35.08
CA THR A 130 -18.74 -12.16 -34.10
C THR A 130 -18.23 -12.57 -32.71
N PRO A 131 -18.61 -13.74 -32.14
CA PRO A 131 -18.07 -14.16 -30.85
C PRO A 131 -16.56 -14.49 -30.88
N ALA A 132 -16.06 -15.03 -32.00
CA ALA A 132 -14.65 -15.37 -32.16
C ALA A 132 -13.77 -14.13 -32.40
N ILE A 133 -14.31 -13.11 -33.08
CA ILE A 133 -13.66 -11.80 -33.25
C ILE A 133 -13.54 -11.13 -31.88
N ALA A 134 -14.63 -11.07 -31.11
CA ALA A 134 -14.61 -10.50 -29.77
C ALA A 134 -13.62 -11.21 -28.83
N ALA A 135 -13.49 -12.55 -28.93
CA ALA A 135 -12.50 -13.31 -28.18
C ALA A 135 -11.05 -12.99 -28.60
N ALA A 136 -10.80 -12.80 -29.89
CA ALA A 136 -9.48 -12.43 -30.40
C ALA A 136 -9.10 -10.98 -30.00
N GLU A 137 -10.07 -10.05 -30.05
CA GLU A 137 -9.91 -8.68 -29.57
C GLU A 137 -9.61 -8.66 -28.07
N ALA A 138 -10.31 -9.45 -27.25
CA ALA A 138 -10.04 -9.55 -25.82
C ALA A 138 -8.61 -10.05 -25.50
N ILE A 139 -8.10 -11.02 -26.26
CA ILE A 139 -6.72 -11.51 -26.11
C ILE A 139 -5.71 -10.42 -26.51
N TYR A 140 -6.00 -9.64 -27.55
CA TYR A 140 -5.16 -8.53 -28.00
C TYR A 140 -5.09 -7.41 -26.95
N GLU A 141 -6.24 -7.01 -26.42
CA GLU A 141 -6.34 -6.03 -25.34
C GLU A 141 -5.62 -6.51 -24.07
N GLN A 142 -5.69 -7.80 -23.75
CA GLN A 142 -4.95 -8.38 -22.62
C GLN A 142 -3.43 -8.26 -22.81
N MET A 143 -2.92 -8.48 -24.03
CA MET A 143 -1.49 -8.31 -24.33
C MET A 143 -1.07 -6.83 -24.22
N TRP A 144 -1.87 -5.92 -24.77
CA TRP A 144 -1.65 -4.48 -24.62
C TRP A 144 -1.55 -4.06 -23.16
N ALA A 145 -2.49 -4.56 -22.35
CA ALA A 145 -2.56 -4.20 -20.97
C ALA A 145 -1.40 -4.76 -20.13
N GLN A 146 -0.94 -5.98 -20.44
CA GLN A 146 0.24 -6.59 -19.82
C GLN A 146 1.51 -5.75 -20.09
N ASP A 147 1.72 -5.30 -21.33
CA ASP A 147 2.86 -4.44 -21.68
C ASP A 147 2.79 -3.07 -20.98
N VAL A 148 1.61 -2.48 -20.94
CA VAL A 148 1.38 -1.21 -20.23
C VAL A 148 1.71 -1.33 -18.75
N VAL A 149 1.33 -2.42 -18.08
CA VAL A 149 1.65 -2.64 -16.67
C VAL A 149 3.14 -2.84 -16.45
N ALA A 150 3.81 -3.63 -17.30
CA ALA A 150 5.26 -3.79 -17.23
C ALA A 150 5.99 -2.43 -17.30
N MET A 151 5.54 -1.56 -18.21
CA MET A 151 6.10 -0.21 -18.38
C MET A 151 5.72 0.77 -17.26
N LEU A 152 4.53 0.64 -16.66
CA LEU A 152 4.11 1.44 -15.50
C LEU A 152 4.97 1.15 -14.28
N ASN A 153 5.19 -0.14 -13.97
CA ASN A 153 6.05 -0.55 -12.86
C ASN A 153 7.48 -0.08 -13.07
N TYR A 154 8.00 -0.23 -14.30
CA TYR A 154 9.31 0.28 -14.65
C TYR A 154 9.41 1.79 -14.47
N HIS A 155 8.41 2.55 -14.91
CA HIS A 155 8.36 4.00 -14.77
C HIS A 155 8.26 4.47 -13.31
N ALA A 156 7.51 3.76 -12.47
CA ALA A 156 7.38 4.09 -11.05
C ALA A 156 8.74 3.96 -10.33
N VAL A 157 9.44 2.84 -10.54
CA VAL A 157 10.78 2.64 -9.98
C VAL A 157 11.77 3.67 -10.55
N ALA A 158 11.74 3.91 -11.86
CA ALA A 158 12.58 4.93 -12.50
C ALA A 158 12.38 6.34 -11.91
N SER A 159 11.13 6.71 -11.63
CA SER A 159 10.80 8.01 -11.06
C SER A 159 11.23 8.12 -9.60
N ALA A 160 11.04 7.05 -8.81
CA ALA A 160 11.48 7.00 -7.41
C ALA A 160 13.01 7.05 -7.28
N VAL A 161 13.73 6.30 -8.13
CA VAL A 161 15.19 6.36 -8.22
C VAL A 161 15.63 7.77 -8.64
N GLY A 162 15.01 8.33 -9.67
CA GLY A 162 15.29 9.69 -10.12
C GLY A 162 15.11 10.75 -9.04
N ALA A 163 14.08 10.63 -8.19
CA ALA A 163 13.84 11.55 -7.08
C ALA A 163 14.87 11.43 -5.94
N ARG A 164 15.47 10.25 -5.76
CA ARG A 164 16.47 9.97 -4.71
C ARG A 164 17.89 10.40 -5.10
N LEU A 165 18.17 10.49 -6.40
CA LEU A 165 19.44 10.99 -6.93
C LEU A 165 19.52 12.51 -6.76
N ARG A 166 20.05 12.95 -5.61
CA ARG A 166 20.27 14.37 -5.32
C ARG A 166 21.41 14.94 -6.19
N PRO A 167 21.29 16.20 -6.66
CA PRO A 167 22.40 16.88 -7.34
C PRO A 167 23.62 16.98 -6.43
N TRP A 168 24.80 16.57 -6.92
CA TRP A 168 26.06 16.61 -6.18
C TRP A 168 26.38 18.00 -5.60
N GLN A 169 26.00 19.06 -6.33
CA GLN A 169 26.16 20.46 -5.91
C GLN A 169 25.38 20.78 -4.63
N GLN A 170 24.16 20.25 -4.46
CA GLN A 170 23.38 20.47 -3.24
C GLN A 170 23.98 19.75 -2.04
N LEU A 171 24.61 18.59 -2.26
CA LEU A 171 25.25 17.84 -1.20
C LEU A 171 26.54 18.51 -0.71
N LEU A 172 27.33 19.07 -1.64
CA LEU A 172 28.52 19.88 -1.31
C LEU A 172 28.20 21.10 -0.43
N HIS A 173 27.01 21.68 -0.59
CA HIS A 173 26.56 22.84 0.20
C HIS A 173 26.13 22.47 1.63
N GLU A 174 25.60 21.26 1.86
CA GLU A 174 25.09 20.83 3.18
C GLU A 174 26.17 20.17 4.07
N LEU A 175 27.27 19.70 3.46
CA LEU A 175 28.37 19.01 4.17
C LEU A 175 29.04 19.85 5.27
N PRO A 176 29.35 21.14 5.10
CA PRO A 176 29.91 21.98 6.18
C PRO A 176 28.98 22.10 7.39
N ARG A 177 27.65 22.09 7.16
CA ARG A 177 26.63 22.23 8.21
C ARG A 177 26.46 20.96 9.05
N ARG A 178 26.73 19.78 8.45
CA ARG A 178 26.71 18.48 9.14
C ARG A 178 27.98 18.18 9.92
N LEU A 179 29.11 18.78 9.53
CA LEU A 179 30.43 18.59 10.16
C LEU A 179 30.75 19.65 11.24
N GLY A 180 30.00 20.75 11.29
CA GLY A 180 30.11 21.80 12.30
C GLY A 180 29.06 21.64 13.40
N GLY A 181 29.36 20.85 14.44
CA GLY A 181 28.61 20.93 15.69
C GLY A 181 28.87 22.27 16.37
N GLU A 182 28.02 23.26 16.16
CA GLU A 182 28.00 24.50 16.94
C GLU A 182 26.68 24.62 17.71
N HIS A 183 26.83 24.72 19.04
CA HIS A 183 25.86 25.27 19.97
C HIS A 183 25.23 26.54 19.39
N SER A 184 23.90 26.56 19.24
CA SER A 184 23.16 27.82 19.11
C SER A 184 22.20 27.94 20.28
N ASP A 185 22.51 28.93 21.13
CA ASP A 185 21.69 29.40 22.23
C ASP A 185 20.29 29.79 21.76
N SER A 186 19.32 29.36 22.55
CA SER A 186 17.93 29.78 22.51
C SER A 186 17.78 31.25 22.94
N THR A 187 17.47 32.14 22.00
CA THR A 187 16.76 33.38 22.33
C THR A 187 15.70 33.73 21.28
N ASN A 188 14.46 33.72 21.76
CA ASN A 188 13.17 34.02 21.14
C ASN A 188 13.14 34.98 19.94
N THR A 189 12.61 34.47 18.82
CA THR A 189 11.62 35.17 17.98
C THR A 189 10.44 34.25 17.79
N GLU A 190 9.26 34.74 18.19
CA GLU A 190 7.90 34.19 18.09
C GLU A 190 7.71 32.80 17.48
N LEU A 191 7.32 31.88 18.36
CA LEU A 191 6.74 30.57 18.07
C LEU A 191 5.49 30.68 17.18
N ALA A 192 5.67 30.48 15.87
CA ALA A 192 4.76 29.59 15.19
C ALA A 192 5.10 28.18 15.68
N ASN A 193 4.31 27.69 16.63
CA ASN A 193 4.37 26.34 17.17
C ASN A 193 4.55 25.35 16.01
N PRO A 194 5.69 24.66 15.83
CA PRO A 194 5.68 23.45 15.03
C PRO A 194 4.89 22.47 15.89
N SER A 195 3.60 22.34 15.63
CA SER A 195 2.80 21.23 16.16
C SER A 195 3.67 19.99 16.02
N SER A 196 4.04 19.35 17.13
CA SER A 196 4.63 18.02 17.15
C SER A 196 3.62 17.12 16.45
N THR A 197 3.72 17.03 15.13
CA THR A 197 2.68 16.43 14.32
C THR A 197 2.89 14.95 14.47
N THR A 198 2.11 14.32 15.36
CA THR A 198 2.18 12.90 15.67
C THR A 198 2.04 12.11 14.37
N THR A 199 2.89 11.11 14.16
CA THR A 199 2.84 10.25 12.99
C THR A 199 1.67 9.27 13.11
N ARG A 200 0.90 9.11 12.04
CA ARG A 200 -0.06 8.02 11.86
C ARG A 200 0.49 7.05 10.84
N ILE A 201 0.73 5.81 11.26
CA ILE A 201 1.08 4.75 10.32
C ILE A 201 -0.19 4.31 9.60
N THR A 202 -0.14 4.30 8.28
CA THR A 202 -1.27 3.94 7.41
C THR A 202 -0.92 2.65 6.68
N VAL A 203 -1.82 1.67 6.74
CA VAL A 203 -1.65 0.36 6.13
C VAL A 203 -2.61 0.25 4.95
N PRO A 204 -2.12 0.33 3.70
CA PRO A 204 -2.94 0.28 2.50
C PRO A 204 -3.85 -0.95 2.42
N GLY A 205 -4.99 -0.81 1.77
CA GLY A 205 -5.82 -1.95 1.36
C GLY A 205 -5.25 -2.66 0.13
N ALA A 206 -5.93 -3.71 -0.34
CA ALA A 206 -5.50 -4.43 -1.52
C ALA A 206 -5.29 -3.47 -2.70
N SER A 207 -4.09 -3.47 -3.26
CA SER A 207 -3.74 -2.64 -4.39
C SER A 207 -4.54 -3.08 -5.62
N PRO A 208 -5.12 -2.14 -6.37
CA PRO A 208 -5.88 -2.42 -7.58
C PRO A 208 -4.95 -2.78 -8.75
N VAL A 209 -3.82 -3.44 -8.50
CA VAL A 209 -2.95 -3.90 -9.58
C VAL A 209 -3.84 -4.76 -10.47
N HIS A 210 -4.05 -4.29 -11.71
CA HIS A 210 -4.80 -4.87 -12.84
C HIS A 210 -6.33 -4.74 -12.92
N ALA A 211 -7.02 -3.91 -12.12
CA ALA A 211 -8.30 -3.35 -12.63
C ALA A 211 -8.02 -2.31 -13.75
N ALA A 212 -6.81 -1.75 -13.77
CA ALA A 212 -6.32 -0.81 -14.76
C ALA A 212 -6.08 -1.39 -16.16
N THR A 213 -6.06 -2.72 -16.32
CA THR A 213 -5.77 -3.39 -17.60
C THR A 213 -6.94 -3.45 -18.57
N LEU A 214 -8.15 -3.04 -18.16
CA LEU A 214 -9.31 -3.01 -19.05
C LEU A 214 -9.58 -1.61 -19.63
N LEU A 215 -9.17 -0.51 -18.97
CA LEU A 215 -9.46 0.89 -19.37
C LEU A 215 -8.38 1.89 -18.83
N PRO A 216 -7.42 2.42 -19.63
CA PRO A 216 -6.22 3.12 -19.14
C PRO A 216 -6.42 4.49 -18.49
N PHE A 217 -7.46 5.24 -18.88
CA PHE A 217 -7.78 6.54 -18.27
C PHE A 217 -8.34 6.36 -16.85
N ILE A 218 -9.14 5.31 -16.65
CA ILE A 218 -9.68 4.92 -15.36
C ILE A 218 -8.55 4.37 -14.48
N GLY A 219 -7.60 3.61 -15.03
CA GLY A 219 -6.44 3.09 -14.28
C GLY A 219 -5.55 4.17 -13.64
N ARG A 220 -5.29 5.29 -14.32
CA ARG A 220 -4.56 6.44 -13.73
C ARG A 220 -5.36 7.16 -12.64
N LEU A 221 -6.66 7.35 -12.86
CA LEU A 221 -7.55 7.96 -11.87
C LEU A 221 -7.67 7.05 -10.63
N LEU A 222 -7.75 5.74 -10.82
CA LEU A 222 -7.78 4.76 -9.74
C LEU A 222 -6.44 4.69 -8.99
N ALA A 223 -5.29 4.76 -9.66
CA ALA A 223 -3.99 4.76 -9.00
C ALA A 223 -3.71 6.06 -8.22
N ALA A 224 -4.06 7.22 -8.76
CA ALA A 224 -3.98 8.49 -8.05
C ALA A 224 -4.94 8.52 -6.85
N ARG A 225 -6.19 8.09 -7.05
CA ARG A 225 -7.15 7.90 -5.96
C ARG A 225 -6.67 6.90 -4.92
N TYR A 226 -5.96 5.85 -5.32
CA TYR A 226 -5.41 4.85 -4.40
C TYR A 226 -4.26 5.43 -3.56
N ALA A 227 -3.35 6.21 -4.16
CA ALA A 227 -2.30 6.90 -3.41
C ALA A 227 -2.89 7.95 -2.45
N GLU A 228 -3.86 8.75 -2.91
CA GLU A 228 -4.61 9.69 -2.07
C GLU A 228 -5.32 8.97 -0.92
N LEU A 229 -6.04 7.88 -1.24
CA LEU A 229 -6.73 7.03 -0.28
C LEU A 229 -5.77 6.52 0.79
N ASN A 230 -4.62 5.97 0.40
CA ASN A 230 -3.62 5.42 1.33
C ASN A 230 -3.14 6.48 2.33
N THR A 231 -2.87 7.70 1.87
CA THR A 231 -2.51 8.81 2.78
C THR A 231 -3.68 9.25 3.65
N ALA A 232 -4.91 9.06 3.19
CA ALA A 232 -6.11 9.50 3.90
C ALA A 232 -6.62 8.52 4.97
N ILE A 233 -6.21 7.24 4.93
CA ILE A 233 -6.64 6.20 5.88
C ILE A 233 -6.51 6.70 7.32
N GLY A 234 -7.64 6.79 8.04
CA GLY A 234 -7.67 7.16 9.45
C GLY A 234 -7.51 8.65 9.74
N THR A 235 -7.58 9.53 8.74
CA THR A 235 -7.41 10.99 8.93
C THR A 235 -8.40 11.59 9.90
N ASN A 236 -9.66 11.18 9.82
CA ASN A 236 -10.71 11.71 10.70
C ASN A 236 -10.76 11.00 12.06
N TRP A 237 -10.11 9.84 12.19
CA TRP A 237 -9.93 9.16 13.48
C TRP A 237 -8.77 9.75 14.28
N PHE A 238 -7.72 10.20 13.57
CA PHE A 238 -6.52 10.77 14.15
C PHE A 238 -6.24 12.17 13.54
N PRO A 239 -7.07 13.18 13.85
CA PRO A 239 -6.92 14.50 13.27
C PRO A 239 -5.59 15.14 13.70
N GLY A 240 -4.96 15.89 12.79
CA GLY A 240 -3.68 16.57 13.06
C GLY A 240 -2.45 15.67 13.04
N THR A 241 -2.56 14.45 12.48
CA THR A 241 -1.44 13.53 12.26
C THR A 241 -0.91 13.59 10.83
N THR A 242 0.38 13.26 10.65
CA THR A 242 1.00 13.09 9.32
C THR A 242 1.00 11.60 8.96
N PRO A 243 0.56 11.21 7.75
CA PRO A 243 0.56 9.80 7.35
C PRO A 243 1.96 9.30 6.99
N GLU A 244 2.32 8.13 7.51
CA GLU A 244 3.45 7.31 7.06
C GLU A 244 2.87 6.02 6.46
N VAL A 245 3.11 5.77 5.17
CA VAL A 245 2.44 4.68 4.43
C VAL A 245 3.31 3.43 4.44
N VAL A 246 2.80 2.35 5.02
CA VAL A 246 3.46 1.04 4.99
C VAL A 246 3.58 0.56 3.55
N SER A 247 4.82 0.43 3.08
CA SER A 247 5.11 -0.02 1.71
C SER A 247 5.22 -1.54 1.67
N TYR A 248 4.19 -2.22 1.14
CA TYR A 248 4.17 -3.66 0.97
C TYR A 248 3.42 -4.05 -0.33
N PRO A 249 3.49 -5.32 -0.79
CA PRO A 249 2.89 -5.71 -2.08
C PRO A 249 1.40 -5.40 -2.22
N ALA A 250 0.64 -5.56 -1.13
CA ALA A 250 -0.81 -5.35 -1.10
C ALA A 250 -1.58 -6.14 -2.19
N THR A 251 -1.11 -7.33 -2.56
CA THR A 251 -1.73 -8.16 -3.61
C THR A 251 -2.54 -9.34 -3.05
N ILE A 252 -3.55 -9.79 -3.80
CA ILE A 252 -4.39 -10.97 -3.55
C ILE A 252 -4.05 -12.05 -4.61
N GLY A 253 -2.76 -12.25 -4.88
CA GLY A 253 -2.30 -13.14 -5.95
C GLY A 253 -2.90 -12.77 -7.32
N VAL A 254 -3.39 -13.78 -8.03
CA VAL A 254 -3.95 -13.63 -9.39
C VAL A 254 -5.19 -12.74 -9.45
N LEU A 255 -5.90 -12.53 -8.34
CA LEU A 255 -7.05 -11.63 -8.29
C LEU A 255 -6.64 -10.16 -8.36
N SER A 256 -5.41 -9.84 -7.94
CA SER A 256 -4.74 -8.57 -8.26
C SER A 256 -4.14 -8.63 -9.67
N GLY A 257 -4.81 -9.29 -10.62
CA GLY A 257 -4.55 -9.51 -12.05
C GLY A 257 -3.11 -9.64 -12.57
N SER A 258 -2.15 -10.03 -11.73
CA SER A 258 -0.82 -10.49 -12.15
C SER A 258 -0.61 -11.93 -11.74
N LEU A 259 -0.11 -12.73 -12.68
CA LEU A 259 0.30 -14.11 -12.43
C LEU A 259 1.61 -14.22 -11.63
N GLY A 260 2.35 -13.11 -11.47
CA GLY A 260 3.55 -13.02 -10.63
C GLY A 260 3.33 -12.27 -9.31
N ALA A 261 2.10 -11.84 -9.03
CA ALA A 261 1.76 -11.24 -7.75
C ALA A 261 1.85 -12.29 -6.64
N VAL A 262 2.45 -11.91 -5.51
CA VAL A 262 2.44 -12.76 -4.32
C VAL A 262 1.00 -12.96 -3.86
N ASP A 263 0.71 -14.15 -3.32
CA ASP A 263 -0.61 -14.42 -2.79
C ASP A 263 -0.95 -13.55 -1.57
N ALA A 264 -2.22 -13.57 -1.17
CA ALA A 264 -2.69 -12.74 -0.07
C ALA A 264 -1.97 -13.04 1.25
N ASN A 265 -1.74 -14.32 1.57
CA ASN A 265 -1.05 -14.68 2.81
C ASN A 265 0.38 -14.13 2.84
N GLN A 266 1.13 -14.27 1.74
CA GLN A 266 2.49 -13.77 1.63
C GLN A 266 2.52 -12.23 1.63
N SER A 267 1.59 -11.59 0.91
CA SER A 267 1.41 -10.14 0.92
C SER A 267 1.17 -9.60 2.34
N ILE A 268 0.24 -10.22 3.07
CA ILE A 268 -0.11 -9.82 4.44
C ILE A 268 1.07 -10.07 5.40
N ALA A 269 1.82 -11.17 5.25
CA ALA A 269 3.00 -11.44 6.06
C ALA A 269 4.12 -10.39 5.83
N ILE A 270 4.36 -9.99 4.59
CA ILE A 270 5.30 -8.91 4.26
C ILE A 270 4.77 -7.59 4.86
N GLY A 271 3.48 -7.30 4.72
CA GLY A 271 2.84 -6.12 5.30
C GLY A 271 3.01 -6.04 6.81
N GLN A 272 2.85 -7.16 7.53
CA GLN A 272 3.04 -7.23 8.97
C GLN A 272 4.48 -6.92 9.36
N GLN A 273 5.47 -7.51 8.68
CA GLN A 273 6.88 -7.21 8.96
C GLN A 273 7.23 -5.74 8.72
N MET A 274 6.70 -5.14 7.65
CA MET A 274 6.93 -3.72 7.36
C MET A 274 6.25 -2.83 8.41
N LEU A 275 5.00 -3.14 8.79
CA LEU A 275 4.30 -2.45 9.85
C LEU A 275 5.03 -2.55 11.19
N HIS A 276 5.56 -3.72 11.54
CA HIS A 276 6.32 -3.93 12.77
C HIS A 276 7.54 -3.00 12.84
N ASN A 277 8.32 -2.93 11.75
CA ASN A 277 9.50 -2.07 11.67
C ASN A 277 9.14 -0.59 11.83
N GLU A 278 8.05 -0.15 11.19
CA GLU A 278 7.50 1.21 11.30
C GLU A 278 7.06 1.53 12.74
N ILE A 279 6.37 0.60 13.41
CA ILE A 279 5.97 0.72 14.81
C ILE A 279 7.18 0.88 15.72
N LEU A 280 8.20 0.03 15.57
CA LEU A 280 9.42 0.13 16.39
C LEU A 280 10.18 1.44 16.14
N ALA A 281 10.29 1.88 14.88
CA ALA A 281 10.91 3.15 14.54
C ALA A 281 10.16 4.35 15.13
N ALA A 282 8.83 4.35 15.02
CA ALA A 282 7.99 5.44 15.52
C ALA A 282 7.96 5.49 17.05
N THR A 283 7.88 4.34 17.73
CA THR A 283 7.86 4.26 19.20
C THR A 283 9.20 4.59 19.85
N ALA A 284 10.32 4.47 19.15
CA ALA A 284 11.64 4.90 19.63
C ALA A 284 11.68 6.41 19.99
N SER A 285 10.77 7.22 19.44
CA SER A 285 10.62 8.64 19.78
C SER A 285 9.94 8.91 21.13
N GLY A 286 9.39 7.87 21.78
CA GLY A 286 8.65 7.98 23.05
C GLY A 286 7.26 8.60 22.93
N GLN A 287 6.78 8.91 21.72
CA GLN A 287 5.43 9.42 21.47
C GLN A 287 4.44 8.26 21.20
N PRO A 288 3.16 8.42 21.56
CA PRO A 288 2.11 7.48 21.16
C PRO A 288 2.02 7.40 19.63
N VAL A 289 1.92 6.18 19.10
CA VAL A 289 1.80 5.89 17.68
C VAL A 289 0.40 5.37 17.39
N THR A 290 -0.21 5.94 16.35
CA THR A 290 -1.53 5.50 15.89
C THR A 290 -1.39 4.77 14.57
N VAL A 291 -2.09 3.65 14.43
CA VAL A 291 -2.04 2.79 13.26
C VAL A 291 -3.45 2.67 12.68
N ALA A 292 -3.60 2.93 11.39
CA ALA A 292 -4.87 2.81 10.69
C ALA A 292 -4.72 1.93 9.45
N GLY A 293 -5.56 0.91 9.29
CA GLY A 293 -5.50 -0.02 8.17
C GLY A 293 -6.85 -0.15 7.47
N LEU A 294 -6.86 -0.12 6.15
CA LEU A 294 -8.08 -0.26 5.33
C LEU A 294 -8.11 -1.63 4.66
N SER A 295 -9.25 -2.32 4.65
CA SER A 295 -9.44 -3.56 3.87
C SER A 295 -8.34 -4.60 4.19
N MET A 296 -7.52 -5.02 3.22
CA MET A 296 -6.34 -5.89 3.49
C MET A 296 -5.40 -5.33 4.57
N GLY A 297 -5.28 -4.01 4.71
CA GLY A 297 -4.47 -3.38 5.75
C GLY A 297 -4.99 -3.66 7.16
N SER A 298 -6.29 -3.90 7.34
CA SER A 298 -6.83 -4.36 8.64
C SER A 298 -6.34 -5.77 8.96
N MET A 299 -6.22 -6.62 7.94
CA MET A 299 -5.73 -7.98 8.07
C MET A 299 -4.25 -7.99 8.45
N VAL A 300 -3.46 -7.06 7.91
CA VAL A 300 -2.07 -6.82 8.32
C VAL A 300 -1.99 -6.40 9.79
N ILE A 301 -2.88 -5.49 10.24
CA ILE A 301 -3.00 -5.11 11.65
C ILE A 301 -3.32 -6.34 12.51
N ASP A 302 -4.24 -7.22 12.09
CA ASP A 302 -4.52 -8.45 12.83
C ASP A 302 -3.28 -9.33 13.03
N ARG A 303 -2.43 -9.47 12.01
CA ARG A 303 -1.20 -10.26 12.14
C ARG A 303 -0.19 -9.57 13.06
N GLU A 304 -0.12 -8.24 13.02
CA GLU A 304 0.75 -7.48 13.92
C GLU A 304 0.29 -7.54 15.38
N LEU A 305 -1.01 -7.37 15.63
CA LEU A 305 -1.59 -7.51 16.97
C LEU A 305 -1.33 -8.92 17.54
N ALA A 306 -1.47 -9.97 16.73
CA ALA A 306 -1.14 -11.33 17.13
C ALA A 306 0.36 -11.50 17.45
N TYR A 307 1.24 -10.87 16.67
CA TYR A 307 2.69 -10.90 16.89
C TYR A 307 3.09 -10.17 18.18
N LEU A 308 2.62 -8.93 18.35
CA LEU A 308 2.91 -8.10 19.53
C LEU A 308 2.30 -8.67 20.82
N ALA A 309 1.26 -9.48 20.74
CA ALA A 309 0.66 -10.14 21.91
C ALA A 309 1.59 -11.16 22.58
N ILE A 310 2.55 -11.71 21.83
CA ILE A 310 3.49 -12.73 22.31
C ILE A 310 4.94 -12.23 22.38
N ASP A 311 5.24 -11.05 21.85
CA ASP A 311 6.58 -10.47 21.86
C ASP A 311 6.93 -9.87 23.25
N PRO A 312 7.94 -10.39 23.96
CA PRO A 312 8.35 -9.83 25.25
C PRO A 312 8.92 -8.41 25.16
N ASN A 313 9.29 -7.94 23.97
CA ASN A 313 9.79 -6.58 23.73
C ASN A 313 8.74 -5.66 23.11
N ALA A 314 7.48 -6.10 23.05
CA ALA A 314 6.41 -5.30 22.48
C ALA A 314 6.28 -3.94 23.20
N PRO A 315 5.99 -2.84 22.48
CA PRO A 315 5.69 -1.56 23.10
C PRO A 315 4.57 -1.67 24.16
N PRO A 316 4.57 -0.84 25.21
CA PRO A 316 3.51 -0.88 26.20
C PRO A 316 2.15 -0.55 25.56
N SER A 317 1.05 -1.06 26.11
CA SER A 317 -0.29 -0.86 25.56
C SER A 317 -0.70 0.61 25.44
N SER A 318 -0.11 1.51 26.24
CA SER A 318 -0.31 2.96 26.15
C SER A 318 0.42 3.63 24.99
N ALA A 319 1.35 2.94 24.33
CA ALA A 319 2.13 3.48 23.23
C ALA A 319 1.42 3.33 21.87
N LEU A 320 0.49 2.37 21.72
CA LEU A 320 -0.13 2.05 20.44
C LEU A 320 -1.66 2.12 20.51
N THR A 321 -2.28 2.61 19.44
CA THR A 321 -3.73 2.52 19.24
C THR A 321 -4.03 2.20 17.79
N PHE A 322 -4.94 1.26 17.56
CA PHE A 322 -5.23 0.72 16.25
C PHE A 322 -6.65 1.08 15.78
N VAL A 323 -6.79 1.32 14.48
CA VAL A 323 -8.08 1.46 13.80
C VAL A 323 -8.08 0.58 12.55
N GLU A 324 -9.02 -0.34 12.49
CA GLU A 324 -9.28 -1.21 11.35
C GLU A 324 -10.52 -0.71 10.62
N LEU A 325 -10.39 -0.42 9.33
CA LEU A 325 -11.43 0.18 8.50
C LEU A 325 -11.81 -0.82 7.40
N ALA A 326 -13.11 -1.12 7.27
CA ALA A 326 -13.66 -1.98 6.22
C ALA A 326 -12.95 -3.34 6.05
N GLY A 327 -12.61 -3.98 7.17
CA GLY A 327 -11.85 -5.24 7.18
C GLY A 327 -12.68 -6.46 6.75
N PRO A 328 -12.22 -7.26 5.75
CA PRO A 328 -12.97 -8.42 5.27
C PRO A 328 -12.84 -9.67 6.18
N GLU A 329 -11.85 -9.70 7.07
CA GLU A 329 -11.61 -10.82 8.00
C GLU A 329 -12.80 -11.00 8.95
N ARG A 330 -13.24 -9.93 9.61
CA ARG A 330 -14.40 -9.92 10.53
C ARG A 330 -15.76 -9.84 9.82
N GLY A 331 -15.75 -9.53 8.52
CA GLY A 331 -16.94 -9.50 7.66
C GLY A 331 -17.07 -10.78 6.83
N LEU A 332 -16.90 -10.66 5.52
CA LEU A 332 -17.09 -11.72 4.52
C LEU A 332 -16.46 -13.06 4.93
N ALA A 333 -15.22 -13.06 5.40
CA ALA A 333 -14.52 -14.29 5.76
C ALA A 333 -15.19 -14.97 6.96
N GLN A 334 -15.32 -14.29 8.10
CA GLN A 334 -15.95 -14.86 9.30
C GLN A 334 -17.46 -15.09 9.16
N THR A 335 -18.18 -14.45 8.25
CA THR A 335 -19.58 -14.82 7.99
C THR A 335 -19.66 -16.20 7.32
N TYR A 336 -18.89 -16.41 6.25
CA TYR A 336 -19.11 -17.54 5.34
C TYR A 336 -18.11 -18.69 5.46
N LEU A 337 -16.98 -18.49 6.11
CA LEU A 337 -15.88 -19.45 6.11
C LEU A 337 -15.47 -19.79 7.55
N PRO A 338 -15.25 -21.08 7.87
CA PRO A 338 -14.57 -21.46 9.09
C PRO A 338 -13.12 -20.97 9.10
N VAL A 339 -12.60 -20.65 10.28
CA VAL A 339 -11.18 -20.33 10.50
C VAL A 339 -10.31 -21.49 10.02
N GLY A 340 -9.20 -21.18 9.36
CA GLY A 340 -8.32 -22.15 8.71
C GLY A 340 -8.76 -22.56 7.30
N THR A 341 -9.92 -22.10 6.82
CA THR A 341 -10.32 -22.32 5.42
C THR A 341 -9.39 -21.57 4.48
N THR A 342 -8.86 -22.27 3.49
CA THR A 342 -8.03 -21.67 2.43
C THR A 342 -8.89 -21.35 1.21
N ILE A 343 -8.74 -20.14 0.68
CA ILE A 343 -9.30 -19.66 -0.59
C ILE A 343 -8.19 -19.77 -1.65
N PRO A 344 -8.16 -20.84 -2.48
CA PRO A 344 -7.00 -21.13 -3.33
C PRO A 344 -6.72 -20.05 -4.37
N ILE A 345 -7.78 -19.44 -4.94
CA ILE A 345 -7.62 -18.39 -5.97
C ILE A 345 -6.99 -17.10 -5.41
N ALA A 346 -7.16 -16.84 -4.12
CA ALA A 346 -6.55 -15.70 -3.43
C ALA A 346 -5.20 -16.07 -2.78
N GLY A 347 -4.91 -17.38 -2.65
CA GLY A 347 -3.86 -17.90 -1.76
C GLY A 347 -3.96 -17.31 -0.35
N TYR A 348 -5.17 -17.32 0.19
CA TYR A 348 -5.51 -16.73 1.48
C TYR A 348 -6.04 -17.80 2.43
N THR A 349 -5.69 -17.72 3.72
CA THR A 349 -6.23 -18.58 4.77
C THR A 349 -6.90 -17.73 5.84
N VAL A 350 -8.16 -18.03 6.14
CA VAL A 350 -8.98 -17.32 7.14
C VAL A 350 -8.33 -17.47 8.52
N GLY A 351 -8.08 -16.34 9.16
CA GLY A 351 -7.54 -16.24 10.51
C GLY A 351 -8.60 -15.93 11.55
N ASN A 352 -8.16 -15.80 12.80
CA ASN A 352 -8.98 -15.27 13.88
C ASN A 352 -8.69 -13.79 14.09
N ALA A 353 -9.68 -13.06 14.58
CA ALA A 353 -9.42 -11.79 15.25
C ALA A 353 -8.50 -12.05 16.46
N PRO A 354 -7.33 -11.40 16.56
CA PRO A 354 -6.38 -11.65 17.63
C PRO A 354 -6.88 -11.06 18.96
N GLU A 355 -6.59 -11.75 20.06
CA GLU A 355 -6.54 -11.09 21.36
C GLU A 355 -5.22 -10.33 21.49
N SER A 356 -5.27 -9.10 21.98
CA SER A 356 -4.07 -8.30 22.25
C SER A 356 -4.25 -7.40 23.46
N GLN A 357 -3.14 -6.86 23.96
CA GLN A 357 -3.07 -5.83 25.00
C GLN A 357 -3.42 -4.43 24.51
N TYR A 358 -3.67 -4.23 23.21
CA TYR A 358 -3.88 -2.90 22.62
C TYR A 358 -5.36 -2.63 22.33
N ASN A 359 -5.75 -1.37 22.49
CA ASN A 359 -7.09 -0.93 22.12
C ASN A 359 -7.20 -0.82 20.60
N THR A 360 -8.26 -1.40 20.06
CA THR A 360 -8.51 -1.47 18.61
C THR A 360 -9.92 -0.99 18.31
N SER A 361 -10.07 -0.02 17.41
CA SER A 361 -11.38 0.36 16.87
C SER A 361 -11.60 -0.35 15.55
N VAL A 362 -12.63 -1.20 15.44
CA VAL A 362 -13.03 -1.83 14.18
C VAL A 362 -14.19 -1.03 13.62
N VAL A 363 -14.09 -0.56 12.38
CA VAL A 363 -15.09 0.32 11.76
C VAL A 363 -15.48 -0.24 10.41
N TYR A 364 -16.79 -0.34 10.15
CA TYR A 364 -17.30 -0.73 8.84
C TYR A 364 -18.52 0.09 8.45
N SER A 365 -18.78 0.21 7.16
CA SER A 365 -20.00 0.83 6.64
C SER A 365 -21.10 -0.20 6.50
N GLN A 366 -22.32 0.17 6.91
CA GLN A 366 -23.50 -0.67 6.75
C GLN A 366 -23.69 -1.05 5.27
N TYR A 367 -23.90 -2.34 5.02
CA TYR A 367 -24.03 -2.96 3.70
C TYR A 367 -22.75 -3.00 2.85
N ASP A 368 -21.55 -2.78 3.39
CA ASP A 368 -20.34 -3.08 2.64
C ASP A 368 -20.15 -4.59 2.51
N ILE A 369 -20.25 -5.19 1.32
CA ILE A 369 -20.16 -6.67 1.20
C ILE A 369 -18.87 -7.28 1.77
N TRP A 370 -17.79 -6.51 1.87
CA TRP A 370 -16.53 -7.01 2.40
C TRP A 370 -16.56 -7.06 3.93
N ALA A 371 -17.01 -5.99 4.58
CA ALA A 371 -16.96 -5.81 6.03
C ALA A 371 -18.29 -6.10 6.74
N ASP A 372 -19.41 -5.98 6.03
CA ASP A 372 -20.79 -6.19 6.44
C ASP A 372 -21.60 -6.92 5.34
N PRO A 373 -21.22 -8.17 4.99
CA PRO A 373 -21.98 -8.98 4.05
C PRO A 373 -23.37 -9.32 4.61
N PRO A 374 -24.39 -9.51 3.75
CA PRO A 374 -25.61 -10.18 4.21
C PRO A 374 -25.24 -11.58 4.68
N ASP A 375 -25.80 -12.05 5.79
CA ASP A 375 -25.58 -13.39 6.33
C ASP A 375 -26.65 -14.40 5.85
N ARG A 376 -27.61 -13.93 5.05
CA ARG A 376 -28.61 -14.76 4.35
C ARG A 376 -28.39 -14.64 2.84
N PRO A 377 -27.49 -15.45 2.24
CA PRO A 377 -27.08 -15.30 0.84
C PRO A 377 -28.23 -15.50 -0.17
N TRP A 378 -29.34 -16.14 0.24
CA TRP A 378 -30.55 -16.27 -0.57
C TRP A 378 -31.38 -14.98 -0.67
N ASN A 379 -31.10 -13.96 0.16
CA ASN A 379 -31.68 -12.63 0.00
C ASN A 379 -30.92 -11.87 -1.08
N LEU A 380 -31.29 -12.11 -2.34
CA LEU A 380 -30.62 -11.52 -3.51
C LEU A 380 -30.70 -9.98 -3.54
N LEU A 381 -31.75 -9.40 -2.94
CA LEU A 381 -31.88 -7.94 -2.84
C LEU A 381 -30.85 -7.36 -1.87
N ALA A 382 -30.62 -8.03 -0.73
CA ALA A 382 -29.57 -7.67 0.20
C ALA A 382 -28.18 -7.84 -0.43
N GLY A 383 -27.94 -8.92 -1.18
CA GLY A 383 -26.70 -9.12 -1.95
C GLY A 383 -26.44 -8.01 -2.98
N ALA A 384 -27.45 -7.65 -3.77
CA ALA A 384 -27.34 -6.54 -4.73
C ALA A 384 -27.08 -5.21 -4.03
N ASN A 385 -27.76 -4.96 -2.91
CA ASN A 385 -27.50 -3.78 -2.09
C ASN A 385 -26.08 -3.75 -1.53
N ALA A 386 -25.57 -4.90 -1.08
CA ALA A 386 -24.24 -4.99 -0.49
C ALA A 386 -23.11 -4.77 -1.51
N LEU A 387 -23.28 -5.25 -2.74
CA LEU A 387 -22.37 -4.95 -3.85
C LEU A 387 -22.31 -3.45 -4.14
N MET A 388 -23.46 -2.79 -4.08
CA MET A 388 -23.53 -1.34 -4.21
C MET A 388 -22.92 -0.63 -3.00
N GLY A 389 -23.04 -1.19 -1.79
CA GLY A 389 -22.37 -0.70 -0.59
C GLY A 389 -20.85 -0.78 -0.72
N ALA A 390 -20.31 -1.86 -1.28
CA ALA A 390 -18.88 -1.95 -1.58
C ALA A 390 -18.42 -0.84 -2.54
N ALA A 391 -19.17 -0.60 -3.62
CA ALA A 391 -18.84 0.40 -4.62
C ALA A 391 -18.89 1.85 -4.10
N TYR A 392 -19.75 2.14 -3.12
CA TYR A 392 -19.98 3.50 -2.62
C TYR A 392 -19.31 3.79 -1.27
N PHE A 393 -19.14 2.78 -0.42
CA PHE A 393 -18.78 2.98 0.98
C PHE A 393 -17.45 2.31 1.39
N HIS A 394 -17.00 1.25 0.72
CA HIS A 394 -15.82 0.47 1.16
C HIS A 394 -14.59 1.38 1.34
N ASP A 395 -14.16 2.04 0.26
CA ASP A 395 -13.01 2.95 0.29
C ASP A 395 -13.30 4.22 1.11
N LEU A 396 -14.56 4.71 1.12
CA LEU A 396 -14.92 5.90 1.89
C LEU A 396 -14.81 5.69 3.40
N THR A 397 -14.84 4.44 3.87
CA THR A 397 -14.61 4.10 5.28
C THR A 397 -13.21 4.53 5.74
N ALA A 398 -12.24 4.70 4.83
CA ALA A 398 -10.94 5.29 5.13
C ALA A 398 -11.02 6.69 5.75
N TYR A 399 -12.09 7.43 5.46
CA TYR A 399 -12.36 8.79 5.93
C TYR A 399 -13.38 8.82 7.08
N ALA A 400 -13.73 7.68 7.67
CA ALA A 400 -14.67 7.65 8.77
C ALA A 400 -14.14 8.45 9.98
N ALA A 401 -15.05 9.13 10.68
CA ALA A 401 -14.81 9.77 11.97
C ALA A 401 -15.53 9.00 13.08
N PRO A 402 -15.01 8.97 14.32
CA PRO A 402 -15.65 8.27 15.44
C PRO A 402 -17.12 8.62 15.64
N GLN A 403 -17.48 9.89 15.43
CA GLN A 403 -18.84 10.41 15.66
C GLN A 403 -19.85 9.95 14.60
N GLN A 404 -19.38 9.41 13.47
CA GLN A 404 -20.24 8.87 12.41
C GLN A 404 -20.65 7.43 12.67
N GLY A 405 -19.90 6.71 13.51
CA GLY A 405 -20.16 5.32 13.86
C GLY A 405 -21.13 5.19 15.04
N ILE A 406 -21.93 4.14 15.01
CA ILE A 406 -22.67 3.64 16.18
C ILE A 406 -21.85 2.50 16.77
N GLU A 407 -21.51 2.59 18.04
CA GLU A 407 -20.87 1.47 18.75
C GLU A 407 -21.86 0.31 18.86
N ILE A 408 -21.49 -0.85 18.32
CA ILE A 408 -22.32 -2.05 18.32
C ILE A 408 -21.80 -3.13 19.27
N ALA A 409 -20.50 -3.09 19.60
CA ALA A 409 -19.89 -4.00 20.55
C ALA A 409 -18.59 -3.40 21.13
N ALA A 410 -18.29 -3.74 22.37
CA ALA A 410 -16.99 -3.51 22.99
C ALA A 410 -16.59 -4.75 23.77
N VAL A 411 -15.45 -5.35 23.42
CA VAL A 411 -14.97 -6.62 24.01
C VAL A 411 -13.54 -6.43 24.50
N THR A 412 -13.33 -6.60 25.81
CA THR A 412 -12.00 -6.58 26.42
C THR A 412 -11.42 -8.00 26.44
N SER A 413 -10.23 -8.16 25.88
CA SER A 413 -9.50 -9.43 25.82
C SER A 413 -8.93 -9.84 27.17
N SER A 414 -8.50 -11.10 27.29
CA SER A 414 -7.79 -11.58 28.48
C SER A 414 -6.43 -10.88 28.69
N LEU A 415 -5.87 -10.28 27.63
CA LEU A 415 -4.63 -9.50 27.63
C LEU A 415 -4.86 -8.01 27.97
N GLY A 416 -6.11 -7.60 28.19
CA GLY A 416 -6.47 -6.27 28.70
C GLY A 416 -6.78 -5.20 27.64
N GLY A 417 -6.50 -5.46 26.36
CA GLY A 417 -6.89 -4.58 25.26
C GLY A 417 -8.38 -4.68 24.95
N THR A 418 -9.01 -3.56 24.60
CA THR A 418 -10.44 -3.52 24.22
C THR A 418 -10.61 -3.30 22.73
N THR A 419 -11.32 -4.22 22.08
CA THR A 419 -11.78 -4.08 20.69
C THR A 419 -13.17 -3.48 20.69
N THR A 420 -13.32 -2.27 20.14
CA THR A 420 -14.60 -1.58 20.01
C THR A 420 -15.04 -1.53 18.56
N THR A 421 -16.21 -2.05 18.25
CA THR A 421 -16.74 -2.16 16.90
C THR A 421 -17.78 -1.07 16.63
N TYR A 422 -17.56 -0.31 15.58
CA TYR A 422 -18.41 0.78 15.11
C TYR A 422 -18.97 0.47 13.72
N MET A 423 -20.28 0.68 13.56
CA MET A 423 -20.98 0.57 12.28
C MET A 423 -21.42 1.96 11.83
N ILE A 424 -21.02 2.37 10.62
CA ILE A 424 -21.43 3.63 10.00
C ILE A 424 -22.78 3.38 9.31
N PRO A 425 -23.88 3.95 9.79
CA PRO A 425 -25.21 3.68 9.25
C PRO A 425 -25.36 4.27 7.85
N SER A 426 -26.14 3.60 6.99
CA SER A 426 -26.50 4.11 5.67
C SER A 426 -27.96 4.55 5.65
N PRO A 427 -28.26 5.87 5.70
CA PRO A 427 -29.64 6.37 5.70
C PRO A 427 -30.40 6.03 4.42
N THR A 428 -29.69 5.92 3.30
CA THR A 428 -30.23 5.50 2.00
C THR A 428 -29.57 4.17 1.62
N LEU A 429 -30.36 3.20 1.18
CA LEU A 429 -29.83 1.94 0.65
C LEU A 429 -28.84 2.20 -0.49
N PRO A 430 -27.63 1.60 -0.47
CA PRO A 430 -26.65 1.75 -1.54
C PRO A 430 -27.21 1.50 -2.95
N LEU A 431 -28.13 0.54 -3.11
CA LEU A 431 -28.76 0.25 -4.42
C LEU A 431 -29.53 1.42 -5.01
N LEU A 432 -29.95 2.38 -4.18
CA LEU A 432 -30.70 3.56 -4.59
C LEU A 432 -29.81 4.78 -4.87
N LEU A 433 -28.51 4.71 -4.56
CA LEU A 433 -27.58 5.82 -4.81
C LEU A 433 -27.41 6.17 -6.29
N PRO A 434 -27.41 5.21 -7.24
CA PRO A 434 -27.42 5.55 -8.67
C PRO A 434 -28.62 6.42 -9.07
N LEU A 435 -29.79 6.20 -8.47
CA LEU A 435 -30.98 7.03 -8.75
C LEU A 435 -30.77 8.47 -8.27
N LYS A 436 -30.17 8.66 -7.10
CA LYS A 436 -29.78 10.00 -6.61
C LYS A 436 -28.78 10.66 -7.54
N GLN A 437 -27.79 9.91 -8.03
CA GLN A 437 -26.75 10.44 -8.92
C GLN A 437 -27.30 10.94 -10.27
N ILE A 438 -28.32 10.27 -10.82
CA ILE A 438 -28.98 10.71 -12.06
C ILE A 438 -30.08 11.77 -11.82
N GLY A 439 -30.21 12.27 -10.59
CA GLY A 439 -31.10 13.38 -10.25
C GLY A 439 -32.55 12.99 -9.96
N VAL A 440 -32.83 11.72 -9.62
CA VAL A 440 -34.18 11.34 -9.16
C VAL A 440 -34.49 12.09 -7.86
N PRO A 441 -35.66 12.76 -7.75
CA PRO A 441 -36.03 13.53 -6.56
C PRO A 441 -35.97 12.73 -5.25
N ASP A 442 -35.50 13.37 -4.18
CA ASP A 442 -35.29 12.75 -2.86
C ASP A 442 -36.54 12.09 -2.28
N TRP A 443 -37.73 12.65 -2.53
CA TRP A 443 -38.98 12.06 -2.04
C TRP A 443 -39.31 10.72 -2.73
N ILE A 444 -38.91 10.54 -4.00
CA ILE A 444 -39.06 9.27 -4.72
C ILE A 444 -38.06 8.26 -4.17
N VAL A 445 -36.80 8.67 -4.05
CA VAL A 445 -35.75 7.80 -3.49
C VAL A 445 -36.07 7.41 -2.05
N GLY A 446 -36.53 8.34 -1.23
CA GLY A 446 -36.97 8.10 0.14
C GLY A 446 -38.16 7.15 0.22
N GLY A 447 -39.14 7.30 -0.68
CA GLY A 447 -40.25 6.36 -0.81
C GLY A 447 -39.79 4.93 -1.13
N LEU A 448 -38.92 4.77 -2.14
CA LEU A 448 -38.32 3.47 -2.48
C LEU A 448 -37.48 2.91 -1.32
N ASN A 449 -36.71 3.76 -0.63
CA ASN A 449 -35.90 3.38 0.50
C ASN A 449 -36.74 2.80 1.64
N ASN A 450 -37.86 3.45 1.98
CA ASN A 450 -38.75 2.99 3.05
C ASN A 450 -39.38 1.62 2.73
N VAL A 451 -39.67 1.34 1.45
CA VAL A 451 -40.23 0.06 1.02
C VAL A 451 -39.17 -1.04 0.98
N LEU A 452 -37.98 -0.74 0.44
CA LEU A 452 -36.95 -1.74 0.19
C LEU A 452 -36.08 -2.03 1.41
N LYS A 453 -35.89 -1.08 2.32
CA LYS A 453 -34.97 -1.23 3.46
C LYS A 453 -35.33 -2.42 4.36
N PRO A 454 -36.59 -2.64 4.77
CA PRO A 454 -36.95 -3.84 5.54
C PRO A 454 -36.65 -5.15 4.79
N LEU A 455 -36.79 -5.17 3.45
CA LEU A 455 -36.51 -6.34 2.63
C LEU A 455 -35.01 -6.62 2.51
N VAL A 456 -34.20 -5.57 2.41
CA VAL A 456 -32.73 -5.66 2.45
C VAL A 456 -32.27 -6.07 3.85
N ASP A 457 -32.77 -5.45 4.90
CA ASP A 457 -32.41 -5.71 6.30
C ASP A 457 -32.77 -7.15 6.70
N ALA A 458 -33.81 -7.74 6.10
CA ALA A 458 -34.12 -9.16 6.26
C ALA A 458 -32.98 -10.08 5.80
N GLY A 459 -32.01 -9.60 5.02
CA GLY A 459 -30.79 -10.33 4.64
C GLY A 459 -29.70 -10.38 5.71
N TYR A 460 -29.91 -9.70 6.85
CA TYR A 460 -28.94 -9.53 7.92
C TYR A 460 -29.55 -9.95 9.26
N SER A 461 -28.97 -10.91 9.96
CA SER A 461 -29.45 -11.34 11.28
C SER A 461 -29.35 -10.23 12.33
N GLN A 462 -28.32 -9.38 12.25
CA GLN A 462 -28.15 -8.23 13.14
C GLN A 462 -29.26 -7.17 13.03
N TYR A 463 -29.95 -7.08 11.88
CA TYR A 463 -31.04 -6.12 11.66
C TYR A 463 -32.41 -6.78 11.74
N ALA A 464 -32.49 -8.06 11.40
CA ALA A 464 -33.70 -8.87 11.43
C ALA A 464 -33.39 -10.26 12.04
N PRO A 465 -33.25 -10.34 13.37
CA PRO A 465 -32.80 -11.59 14.04
C PRO A 465 -33.81 -12.72 13.92
N THR A 466 -35.10 -12.41 13.73
CA THR A 466 -36.18 -13.40 13.62
C THR A 466 -36.50 -13.80 12.18
N ALA A 467 -35.75 -13.34 11.19
CA ALA A 467 -36.04 -13.59 9.76
C ALA A 467 -35.54 -14.97 9.26
N GLY A 468 -35.34 -15.92 10.17
CA GLY A 468 -34.89 -17.28 9.88
C GLY A 468 -33.38 -17.47 9.96
N PRO A 469 -32.89 -18.64 9.50
CA PRO A 469 -31.49 -19.03 9.67
C PRO A 469 -30.53 -18.07 8.97
N TYR A 470 -29.27 -18.07 9.39
CA TYR A 470 -28.23 -17.19 8.85
C TYR A 470 -26.85 -17.82 8.99
N PHE A 471 -25.88 -17.37 8.19
CA PHE A 471 -24.50 -17.81 8.26
C PHE A 471 -23.71 -17.09 9.35
N SER A 472 -22.93 -17.85 10.12
CA SER A 472 -21.95 -17.32 11.07
C SER A 472 -20.80 -18.31 11.18
N HIS A 473 -19.56 -17.84 10.99
CA HIS A 473 -18.34 -18.65 11.05
C HIS A 473 -18.39 -19.86 10.11
N GLY A 474 -19.00 -19.69 8.94
CA GLY A 474 -19.21 -20.75 7.95
C GLY A 474 -20.25 -21.80 8.30
N ASN A 475 -21.00 -21.61 9.38
CA ASN A 475 -22.07 -22.50 9.82
C ASN A 475 -23.44 -21.84 9.66
N LEU A 476 -24.45 -22.65 9.36
CA LEU A 476 -25.84 -22.20 9.36
C LEU A 476 -26.39 -22.24 10.79
N VAL A 477 -26.76 -21.07 11.32
CA VAL A 477 -27.41 -20.88 12.62
C VAL A 477 -28.92 -20.81 12.42
N TRP A 478 -29.71 -21.44 13.29
CA TRP A 478 -31.16 -21.56 13.19
C TRP A 478 -31.91 -20.74 14.24
#